data_AF-A0A3D5T7C1-F1
#
_entry.id   AF-A0A3D5T7C1-F1
#
_cell.length_a   1.000
_cell.length_b   1.000
_cell.length_c   1.000
_cell.angle_alpha   90.00
_cell.angle_beta   90.00
_cell.angle_gamma   90.00
#
_symmetry.space_group_name_H-M   'P 1'
#
loop_
_entity.id
_entity.type
_entity.pdbx_description
1 polymer ?
#
loop_
_entity_poly.entity_id
_entity_poly.type
_entity_poly.pdbx_seq_one_letter_code
_entity_poly.pdbx_strand_id
1 'polypeptide(L)'
;MTVVQLLTDLKEKTDVYFGLGSIGILFLCAFLFWCVYKEKSRMMKVYVWYLGIACIFMLNPLSLYVIDKTGNMDVYERFFWLLLSPVMVALTASVLMQHSKKLILPCLILLLLCGNSVFTTTEYKKAENMEKISQDAIEVSNIIMRDFEGLPADAKIVPNRQGVQSPRALVTEPLAEDIRMYNANIELWYVRKEFGNYNKKKWNTVASLLTMDVSEIPVKTVIKGMRKKRFSYLVLGSWQELTGDINAYDIRLIGQTENYRVYKYDLPTKYTVTQYQDPEGYQCMSYTIESTDGGLVVVDGGRAWQSEELVNVIKGKGGKVDAWIITHPHDDHCGVLCSILAAEWDKTEIEIDRILLGQLDLDAIRLQGIRVDTVDYLLQGLKGHDNVTYLSAGDELDVIGLHMKVLYTGTPEILSESTNVLNDGSMVFKLSGQKRSMLFLGDIGDNNADNRALYPDTGAGSKIGCEIADTILATYPEDVKSDFVQMAHHGNSLMPDYFYEAVAPRKAFFDAPDWLMENKNKETGLESYYTTPHYKALMEKIGAKIISYSSEGHSVRFY
;
A
#
# COMPACT_ATOMS: atom_id res chain seq x y z
N MET A 1 3.21 46.12 -8.36
CA MET A 1 2.08 46.90 -7.81
C MET A 1 2.32 48.38 -8.02
N THR A 2 1.28 49.14 -8.34
CA THR A 2 1.30 50.61 -8.32
C THR A 2 1.16 51.11 -6.87
N VAL A 3 1.52 52.37 -6.60
CA VAL A 3 1.30 53.00 -5.27
C VAL A 3 -0.17 52.98 -4.88
N VAL A 4 -1.07 53.16 -5.85
CA VAL A 4 -2.53 53.11 -5.64
C VAL A 4 -2.99 51.71 -5.22
N GLN A 5 -2.44 50.66 -5.83
CA GLN A 5 -2.72 49.27 -5.41
C GLN A 5 -2.22 49.01 -3.98
N LEU A 6 -1.00 49.40 -3.65
CA LEU A 6 -0.46 49.23 -2.29
C LEU A 6 -1.32 49.90 -1.21
N LEU A 7 -1.83 51.11 -1.48
CA LEU A 7 -2.71 51.82 -0.55
C LEU A 7 -4.09 51.18 -0.44
N THR A 8 -4.60 50.62 -1.54
CA THR A 8 -5.90 49.93 -1.57
C THR A 8 -5.80 48.63 -0.77
N ASP A 9 -4.78 47.82 -1.03
CA ASP A 9 -4.54 46.57 -0.32
C ASP A 9 -4.28 46.83 1.17
N LEU A 10 -3.47 47.85 1.49
CA LEU A 10 -3.23 48.21 2.90
C LEU A 10 -4.51 48.61 3.63
N LYS A 11 -5.40 49.35 2.95
CA LYS A 11 -6.70 49.71 3.50
C LYS A 11 -7.54 48.45 3.73
N GLU A 12 -7.62 47.56 2.75
CA GLU A 12 -8.37 46.30 2.88
C GLU A 12 -7.85 45.47 4.07
N LYS A 13 -6.54 45.31 4.22
CA LYS A 13 -5.94 44.60 5.35
C LYS A 13 -6.23 45.27 6.70
N THR A 14 -6.26 46.60 6.72
CA THR A 14 -6.63 47.37 7.92
C THR A 14 -8.11 47.20 8.27
N ASP A 15 -8.98 47.21 7.25
CA ASP A 15 -10.43 47.02 7.38
C ASP A 15 -10.77 45.59 7.84
N VAL A 16 -10.02 44.57 7.41
CA VAL A 16 -10.17 43.19 7.92
C VAL A 16 -9.86 43.10 9.41
N TYR A 17 -8.78 43.77 9.87
CA TYR A 17 -8.39 43.71 11.29
C TYR A 17 -9.32 44.50 12.22
N PHE A 18 -9.64 45.76 11.88
CA PHE A 18 -10.51 46.60 12.71
C PHE A 18 -12.00 46.38 12.45
N GLY A 19 -12.35 45.66 11.38
CA GLY A 19 -13.71 45.59 10.88
C GLY A 19 -14.19 46.93 10.30
N LEU A 20 -15.43 46.95 9.82
CA LEU A 20 -16.08 48.16 9.30
C LEU A 20 -16.62 49.10 10.40
N GLY A 21 -16.33 48.80 11.67
CA GLY A 21 -16.76 49.58 12.83
C GLY A 21 -15.79 50.72 13.18
N SER A 22 -16.09 51.44 14.26
CA SER A 22 -15.28 52.57 14.74
C SER A 22 -14.21 52.17 15.76
N ILE A 23 -13.93 50.88 15.93
CA ILE A 23 -12.98 50.38 16.94
C ILE A 23 -11.54 50.83 16.68
N GLY A 24 -11.16 51.00 15.41
CA GLY A 24 -9.86 51.59 15.05
C GLY A 24 -9.71 53.03 15.53
N ILE A 25 -10.80 53.81 15.54
CA ILE A 25 -10.83 55.18 16.08
C ILE A 25 -10.66 55.14 17.60
N LEU A 26 -11.34 54.22 18.30
CA LEU A 26 -11.16 54.03 19.74
C LEU A 26 -9.72 53.66 20.10
N PHE A 27 -9.11 52.76 19.32
CA PHE A 27 -7.70 52.41 19.48
C PHE A 27 -6.80 53.63 19.29
N LEU A 28 -7.01 54.44 18.26
CA LEU A 28 -6.23 55.65 18.02
C LEU A 28 -6.38 56.65 19.17
N CYS A 29 -7.61 56.88 19.66
CA CYS A 29 -7.86 57.74 20.81
C CYS A 29 -7.17 57.21 22.09
N ALA A 30 -7.22 55.90 22.32
CA ALA A 30 -6.55 55.26 23.44
C ALA A 30 -5.02 55.40 23.33
N PHE A 31 -4.45 55.18 22.15
CA PHE A 31 -3.04 55.36 21.88
C PHE A 31 -2.59 56.81 22.13
N LEU A 32 -3.29 57.78 21.56
CA LEU A 32 -2.99 59.22 21.75
C LEU A 32 -3.14 59.65 23.21
N PHE A 33 -4.13 59.13 23.93
CA PHE A 33 -4.26 59.34 25.37
C PHE A 33 -2.98 58.92 26.09
N TRP A 34 -2.45 57.72 25.81
CA TRP A 34 -1.23 57.23 26.45
C TRP A 34 0.05 57.94 26.01
N CYS A 35 0.09 58.57 24.84
CA CYS A 35 1.21 59.43 24.44
C CYS A 35 1.33 60.69 25.31
N VAL A 36 0.22 61.21 25.83
CA VAL A 36 0.17 62.47 26.60
C VAL A 36 -0.01 62.22 28.10
N TYR A 37 -0.66 61.12 28.47
CA TYR A 37 -0.92 60.75 29.86
C TYR A 37 0.40 60.51 30.61
N LYS A 38 0.60 61.23 31.73
CA LYS A 38 1.82 61.19 32.53
C LYS A 38 1.90 59.92 33.38
N GLU A 39 2.07 58.78 32.73
CA GLU A 39 2.25 57.49 33.37
C GLU A 39 3.65 57.37 34.01
N LYS A 40 3.72 56.85 35.23
CA LYS A 40 4.97 56.60 35.96
C LYS A 40 5.54 55.21 35.67
N SER A 41 4.71 54.27 35.23
CA SER A 41 5.12 52.93 34.84
C SER A 41 6.06 52.94 33.62
N ARG A 42 7.29 52.44 33.82
CA ARG A 42 8.26 52.23 32.74
C ARG A 42 7.74 51.24 31.70
N MET A 43 7.05 50.20 32.14
CA MET A 43 6.49 49.16 31.25
C MET A 43 5.47 49.75 30.28
N MET A 44 4.61 50.66 30.74
CA MET A 44 3.60 51.25 29.87
C MET A 44 4.20 52.18 28.81
N LYS A 45 5.26 52.90 29.16
CA LYS A 45 6.03 53.70 28.18
C LYS A 45 6.63 52.81 27.10
N VAL A 46 7.22 51.67 27.49
CA VAL A 46 7.75 50.69 26.52
C VAL A 46 6.64 50.15 25.62
N TYR A 47 5.47 49.84 26.17
CA TYR A 47 4.33 49.36 25.39
C TYR A 47 3.82 50.38 24.37
N VAL A 48 3.69 51.66 24.76
CA VAL A 48 3.31 52.75 23.82
C VAL A 48 4.34 52.90 22.69
N TRP A 49 5.63 52.84 23.00
CA TRP A 49 6.69 52.88 21.98
C TRP A 49 6.64 51.68 21.04
N TYR A 50 6.48 50.48 21.58
CA TYR A 50 6.30 49.26 20.81
C TYR A 50 5.10 49.38 19.85
N LEU A 51 3.95 49.86 20.34
CA LEU A 51 2.76 50.06 19.52
C LEU A 51 2.96 51.12 18.44
N GLY A 52 3.67 52.21 18.75
CA GLY A 52 4.01 53.23 17.76
C GLY A 52 4.86 52.65 16.62
N ILE A 53 5.87 51.85 16.95
CA ILE A 53 6.72 51.16 15.97
C ILE A 53 5.91 50.14 15.16
N ALA A 54 5.05 49.36 15.83
CA ALA A 54 4.16 48.40 15.19
C ALA A 54 3.20 49.07 14.19
N CYS A 55 2.57 50.18 14.57
CA CYS A 55 1.72 50.99 13.68
C CYS A 55 2.51 51.53 12.49
N ILE A 56 3.72 52.05 12.70
CA ILE A 56 4.59 52.53 11.60
C ILE A 56 4.92 51.38 10.65
N PHE A 57 5.20 50.18 11.18
CA PHE A 57 5.49 49.04 10.33
C PHE A 57 4.26 48.57 9.56
N MET A 58 3.11 48.40 10.22
CA MET A 58 1.91 47.78 9.65
C MET A 58 1.10 48.73 8.77
N LEU A 59 1.11 50.03 9.05
CA LEU A 59 0.38 51.04 8.27
C LEU A 59 1.28 51.69 7.20
N ASN A 60 2.45 51.10 6.93
CA ASN A 60 3.37 51.59 5.91
C ASN A 60 3.27 50.74 4.63
N PRO A 61 2.87 51.35 3.49
CA PRO A 61 2.80 50.68 2.19
C PRO A 61 4.11 50.00 1.77
N LEU A 62 5.26 50.48 2.23
CA LEU A 62 6.56 49.87 1.94
C LEU A 62 6.72 48.50 2.62
N SER A 63 6.23 48.35 3.84
CA SER A 63 6.27 47.07 4.55
C SER A 63 5.41 46.02 3.84
N LEU A 64 4.23 46.44 3.36
CA LEU A 64 3.34 45.61 2.56
C LEU A 64 4.01 45.18 1.24
N TYR A 65 4.64 46.12 0.54
CA TYR A 65 5.42 45.83 -0.67
C TYR A 65 6.55 44.83 -0.43
N VAL A 66 7.30 44.95 0.67
CA VAL A 66 8.37 44.01 1.01
C VAL A 66 7.82 42.62 1.27
N ILE A 67 6.72 42.51 2.02
CA ILE A 67 6.10 41.21 2.33
C ILE A 67 5.50 40.57 1.08
N ASP A 68 4.92 41.36 0.17
CA ASP A 68 4.47 40.89 -1.14
C ASP A 68 5.58 40.19 -1.92
N LYS A 69 6.78 40.79 -1.95
CA LYS A 69 7.95 40.20 -2.60
C LYS A 69 8.44 38.90 -1.99
N THR A 70 8.06 38.61 -0.74
CA THR A 70 8.37 37.33 -0.09
C THR A 70 7.34 36.24 -0.36
N GLY A 71 6.23 36.55 -1.05
CA GLY A 71 5.14 35.62 -1.31
C GLY A 71 4.28 35.31 -0.07
N ASN A 72 4.30 36.19 0.94
CA ASN A 72 3.62 35.99 2.22
C ASN A 72 2.46 36.98 2.43
N MET A 73 1.80 37.43 1.36
CA MET A 73 0.68 38.38 1.47
C MET A 73 -0.50 37.81 2.26
N ASP A 74 -0.75 36.52 2.15
CA ASP A 74 -1.87 35.83 2.80
C ASP A 74 -1.75 35.82 4.33
N VAL A 75 -0.58 36.12 4.87
CA VAL A 75 -0.35 36.22 6.32
C VAL A 75 -0.09 37.65 6.80
N TYR A 76 -0.14 38.65 5.91
CA TYR A 76 0.15 40.05 6.27
C TYR A 76 -0.78 40.56 7.40
N GLU A 77 -2.05 40.14 7.37
CA GLU A 77 -3.05 40.49 8.38
C GLU A 77 -2.68 40.02 9.79
N ARG A 78 -1.92 38.92 9.90
CA ARG A 78 -1.46 38.40 11.19
C ARG A 78 -0.50 39.35 11.90
N PHE A 79 0.20 40.22 11.15
CA PHE A 79 1.03 41.25 11.80
C PHE A 79 0.17 42.24 12.58
N PHE A 80 -1.06 42.55 12.15
CA PHE A 80 -1.95 43.44 12.90
C PHE A 80 -2.30 42.89 14.30
N TRP A 81 -2.20 41.58 14.53
CA TRP A 81 -2.41 40.99 15.86
C TRP A 81 -1.39 41.48 16.90
N LEU A 82 -0.21 41.93 16.45
CA LEU A 82 0.81 42.53 17.31
C LEU A 82 0.41 43.91 17.86
N LEU A 83 -0.61 44.59 17.29
CA LEU A 83 -1.13 45.86 17.81
C LEU A 83 -1.84 45.70 19.14
N LEU A 84 -2.32 44.49 19.48
CA LEU A 84 -3.02 44.22 20.75
C LEU A 84 -4.07 45.30 21.07
N SER A 85 -4.77 45.80 20.05
CA SER A 85 -5.61 46.99 20.14
C SER A 85 -6.69 46.92 21.24
N PRO A 86 -7.32 45.75 21.54
CA PRO A 86 -8.28 45.65 22.64
C PRO A 86 -7.65 45.90 24.02
N VAL A 87 -6.38 45.51 24.20
CA VAL A 87 -5.65 45.69 25.47
C VAL A 87 -5.44 47.18 25.74
N MET A 88 -5.01 47.94 24.74
CA MET A 88 -4.80 49.38 24.87
C MET A 88 -6.10 50.12 25.21
N VAL A 89 -7.19 49.80 24.50
CA VAL A 89 -8.52 50.39 24.77
C VAL A 89 -9.00 50.03 26.17
N ALA A 90 -8.86 48.78 26.60
CA ALA A 90 -9.26 48.33 27.94
C ALA A 90 -8.45 49.00 29.06
N LEU A 91 -7.14 49.17 28.87
CA LEU A 91 -6.28 49.88 29.83
C LEU A 91 -6.68 51.36 29.96
N THR A 92 -6.91 52.04 28.83
CA THR A 92 -7.40 53.43 28.85
C THR A 92 -8.74 53.55 29.59
N ALA A 93 -9.69 52.67 29.28
CA ALA A 93 -10.99 52.64 29.94
C ALA A 93 -10.84 52.40 31.45
N SER A 94 -9.95 51.49 31.86
CA SER A 94 -9.67 51.19 33.27
C SER A 94 -9.14 52.42 34.03
N VAL A 95 -8.22 53.18 33.44
CA VAL A 95 -7.69 54.42 34.03
C VAL A 95 -8.79 55.48 34.20
N LEU A 96 -9.66 55.64 33.21
CA LEU A 96 -10.79 56.56 33.31
C LEU A 96 -11.75 56.14 34.44
N MET A 97 -12.06 54.85 34.55
CA MET A 97 -12.95 54.32 35.59
C MET A 97 -12.38 54.43 37.01
N GLN A 98 -11.06 54.44 37.18
CA GLN A 98 -10.44 54.70 38.48
C GLN A 98 -10.78 56.11 39.01
N HIS A 99 -10.95 57.09 38.11
CA HIS A 99 -11.32 58.45 38.51
C HIS A 99 -12.81 58.55 38.87
N SER A 100 -13.68 57.75 38.22
CA SER A 100 -15.11 57.72 38.55
C SER A 100 -15.76 56.42 38.08
N LYS A 101 -16.37 55.68 39.03
CA LYS A 101 -17.16 54.47 38.73
C LYS A 101 -18.38 54.76 37.84
N LYS A 102 -18.84 56.02 37.76
CA LYS A 102 -19.94 56.43 36.86
C LYS A 102 -19.56 56.30 35.37
N LEU A 103 -18.27 56.17 35.05
CA LEU A 103 -17.78 56.02 33.68
C LEU A 103 -17.83 54.58 33.16
N ILE A 104 -18.13 53.60 34.01
CA ILE A 104 -18.24 52.18 33.61
C ILE A 104 -19.27 52.00 32.49
N LEU A 105 -20.51 52.46 32.73
CA LEU A 105 -21.61 52.30 31.78
C LEU A 105 -21.37 53.08 30.46
N PRO A 106 -20.93 54.35 30.46
CA PRO A 106 -20.55 55.05 29.24
C PRO A 106 -19.46 54.35 28.41
N CYS A 107 -18.40 53.83 29.04
CA CYS A 107 -17.37 53.09 28.32
C CYS A 107 -17.89 51.78 27.71
N LEU A 108 -18.77 51.06 28.39
CA LEU A 108 -19.42 49.86 27.85
C LEU A 108 -20.32 50.20 26.65
N ILE A 109 -21.11 51.27 26.75
CA ILE A 109 -21.94 51.75 25.64
C ILE A 109 -21.06 52.14 24.44
N LEU A 110 -19.97 52.86 24.69
CA LEU A 110 -19.03 53.26 23.63
C LEU A 110 -18.41 52.06 22.93
N LEU A 111 -18.00 51.03 23.67
CA LEU A 111 -17.49 49.78 23.10
C LEU A 111 -18.54 49.08 22.23
N LEU A 112 -19.80 49.01 22.70
CA LEU A 112 -20.91 48.41 21.95
C LEU A 112 -21.22 49.19 20.65
N LEU A 113 -21.15 50.53 20.68
CA LEU A 113 -21.42 51.37 19.51
C LEU A 113 -20.28 51.37 18.49
N CYS A 114 -19.04 51.09 18.92
CA CYS A 114 -17.88 51.08 18.03
C CYS A 114 -17.54 49.69 17.46
N GLY A 115 -18.08 48.61 18.04
CA GLY A 115 -17.87 47.24 17.58
C GLY A 115 -19.04 46.67 16.78
N ASN A 116 -18.78 45.62 16.00
CA ASN A 116 -19.82 44.78 15.40
C ASN A 116 -19.94 43.47 16.20
N SER A 117 -21.14 42.88 16.22
CA SER A 117 -21.33 41.57 16.83
C SER A 117 -20.58 40.51 16.01
N VAL A 118 -19.77 39.68 16.68
CA VAL A 118 -19.14 38.52 16.03
C VAL A 118 -20.20 37.53 15.53
N PHE A 119 -21.39 37.50 16.13
CA PHE A 119 -22.47 36.57 15.77
C PHE A 119 -23.31 36.99 14.56
N THR A 120 -23.06 38.17 13.98
CA THR A 120 -23.79 38.63 12.78
C THR A 120 -23.08 38.29 11.48
N THR A 121 -21.91 37.65 11.54
CA THR A 121 -21.19 37.19 10.34
C THR A 121 -21.73 35.84 9.85
N THR A 122 -21.53 35.54 8.57
CA THR A 122 -21.86 34.25 7.95
C THR A 122 -21.09 33.06 8.53
N GLU A 123 -20.01 33.34 9.27
CA GLU A 123 -19.11 32.34 9.85
C GLU A 123 -19.67 31.67 11.11
N TYR A 124 -20.59 32.34 11.83
CA TYR A 124 -21.22 31.76 13.01
C TYR A 124 -22.57 31.15 12.64
N LYS A 125 -22.57 29.83 12.48
CA LYS A 125 -23.78 29.03 12.25
C LYS A 125 -24.20 28.29 13.53
N LYS A 126 -25.49 28.04 13.67
CA LYS A 126 -26.00 27.15 14.72
C LYS A 126 -25.48 25.73 14.42
N ALA A 127 -24.89 25.08 15.41
CA ALA A 127 -24.38 23.71 15.23
C ALA A 127 -25.52 22.74 14.88
N GLU A 128 -25.30 21.92 13.86
CA GLU A 128 -26.24 20.90 13.40
C GLU A 128 -26.22 19.65 14.29
N ASN A 129 -25.07 19.34 14.88
CA ASN A 129 -24.82 18.18 15.73
C ASN A 129 -23.89 18.52 16.90
N MET A 130 -23.69 17.55 17.80
CA MET A 130 -22.86 17.68 19.00
C MET A 130 -21.37 17.91 18.69
N GLU A 131 -20.90 17.38 17.56
CA GLU A 131 -19.51 17.50 17.10
C GLU A 131 -19.22 18.89 16.48
N LYS A 132 -20.28 19.65 16.15
CA LYS A 132 -20.20 20.99 15.54
C LYS A 132 -19.44 21.01 14.20
N ILE A 133 -19.54 19.93 13.45
CA ILE A 133 -18.95 19.73 12.11
C ILE A 133 -20.05 19.32 11.15
N SER A 134 -19.79 19.35 9.84
CA SER A 134 -20.76 18.89 8.84
C SER A 134 -21.27 17.48 9.11
N GLN A 135 -22.59 17.30 9.07
CA GLN A 135 -23.21 15.98 9.17
C GLN A 135 -22.77 15.06 8.01
N ASP A 136 -22.59 15.61 6.81
CA ASP A 136 -22.06 14.87 5.66
C ASP A 136 -20.65 14.32 5.94
N ALA A 137 -19.80 15.07 6.65
CA ALA A 137 -18.44 14.64 6.95
C ALA A 137 -18.42 13.45 7.91
N ILE A 138 -19.33 13.44 8.90
CA ILE A 138 -19.53 12.33 9.82
C ILE A 138 -19.98 11.08 9.04
N GLU A 139 -20.99 11.22 8.19
CA GLU A 139 -21.58 10.11 7.46
C GLU A 139 -20.62 9.53 6.41
N VAL A 140 -19.96 10.38 5.60
CA VAL A 140 -18.94 9.94 4.64
C VAL A 140 -17.79 9.24 5.35
N SER A 141 -17.30 9.77 6.47
CA SER A 141 -16.24 9.12 7.25
C SER A 141 -16.66 7.74 7.72
N ASN A 142 -17.90 7.61 8.20
CA ASN A 142 -18.44 6.33 8.68
C ASN A 142 -18.66 5.33 7.54
N ILE A 143 -19.08 5.78 6.35
CA ILE A 143 -19.17 4.92 5.16
C ILE A 143 -17.79 4.35 4.82
N ILE A 144 -16.76 5.20 4.76
CA ILE A 144 -15.39 4.79 4.44
C ILE A 144 -14.85 3.81 5.49
N MET A 145 -14.95 4.15 6.78
CA MET A 145 -14.42 3.28 7.84
C MET A 145 -15.16 1.96 7.93
N ARG A 146 -16.48 1.95 7.73
CA ARG A 146 -17.27 0.72 7.75
C ARG A 146 -16.85 -0.23 6.66
N ASP A 147 -16.71 0.26 5.42
CA ASP A 147 -16.24 -0.57 4.32
C ASP A 147 -14.77 -0.99 4.49
N PHE A 148 -13.91 -0.10 4.99
CA PHE A 148 -12.49 -0.39 5.21
C PHE A 148 -12.25 -1.49 6.25
N GLU A 149 -13.00 -1.47 7.34
CA GLU A 149 -12.87 -2.44 8.44
C GLU A 149 -13.79 -3.66 8.28
N GLY A 150 -14.58 -3.74 7.20
CA GLY A 150 -15.51 -4.84 6.98
C GLY A 150 -16.62 -4.94 8.03
N LEU A 151 -17.05 -3.80 8.59
CA LEU A 151 -18.00 -3.75 9.70
C LEU A 151 -19.46 -3.87 9.21
N PRO A 152 -20.35 -4.49 10.02
CA PRO A 152 -21.77 -4.53 9.69
C PRO A 152 -22.42 -3.14 9.74
N ALA A 153 -23.58 -3.00 9.10
CA ALA A 153 -24.26 -1.70 8.90
C ALA A 153 -24.56 -0.95 10.22
N ASP A 154 -24.91 -1.70 11.27
CA ASP A 154 -25.27 -1.23 12.60
C ASP A 154 -24.07 -1.04 13.55
N ALA A 155 -22.85 -1.40 13.12
CA ALA A 155 -21.66 -1.22 13.92
C ALA A 155 -21.42 0.26 14.25
N LYS A 156 -21.17 0.53 15.54
CA LYS A 156 -20.77 1.86 16.00
C LYS A 156 -19.34 2.13 15.57
N ILE A 157 -19.15 3.16 14.73
CA ILE A 157 -17.82 3.63 14.34
C ILE A 157 -17.24 4.49 15.48
N VAL A 158 -16.00 4.18 15.86
CA VAL A 158 -15.22 4.99 16.81
C VAL A 158 -14.09 5.66 16.02
N PRO A 159 -14.14 6.99 15.82
CA PRO A 159 -13.11 7.72 15.09
C PRO A 159 -11.80 7.80 15.90
N ASN A 160 -10.67 8.02 15.23
CA ASN A 160 -9.35 8.28 15.83
C ASN A 160 -8.81 7.17 16.75
N ARG A 161 -9.09 5.90 16.44
CA ARG A 161 -8.53 4.75 17.17
C ARG A 161 -7.05 4.55 16.86
N GLN A 162 -6.23 4.29 17.88
CA GLN A 162 -4.83 3.92 17.71
C GLN A 162 -4.68 2.50 17.16
N GLY A 163 -3.66 2.27 16.33
CA GLY A 163 -3.34 0.95 15.78
C GLY A 163 -4.22 0.50 14.61
N VAL A 164 -5.17 1.31 14.17
CA VAL A 164 -6.01 1.03 12.99
C VAL A 164 -5.28 1.54 11.73
N GLN A 165 -5.24 0.72 10.68
CA GLN A 165 -4.73 1.15 9.38
C GLN A 165 -5.55 2.33 8.81
N SER A 166 -4.90 3.20 8.05
CA SER A 166 -5.52 4.42 7.54
C SER A 166 -6.09 4.22 6.14
N PRO A 167 -7.42 4.25 5.93
CA PRO A 167 -7.98 4.28 4.58
C PRO A 167 -7.60 5.59 3.89
N ARG A 168 -7.35 5.51 2.58
CA ARG A 168 -6.90 6.66 1.77
C ARG A 168 -8.03 7.12 0.86
N ALA A 169 -8.52 8.33 1.09
CA ALA A 169 -9.66 8.91 0.40
C ALA A 169 -9.28 10.18 -0.38
N LEU A 170 -9.75 10.24 -1.61
CA LEU A 170 -9.67 11.39 -2.49
C LEU A 170 -11.00 12.15 -2.37
N VAL A 171 -10.98 13.37 -1.83
CA VAL A 171 -12.19 14.08 -1.36
C VAL A 171 -12.25 15.49 -1.96
N THR A 172 -13.45 15.92 -2.34
CA THR A 172 -13.71 17.31 -2.78
C THR A 172 -13.50 18.34 -1.66
N GLU A 173 -12.98 19.51 -2.02
CA GLU A 173 -12.44 20.54 -1.12
C GLU A 173 -13.34 20.96 0.06
N PRO A 174 -14.67 21.11 -0.06
CA PRO A 174 -15.50 21.54 1.08
C PRO A 174 -15.56 20.53 2.22
N LEU A 175 -15.44 19.23 1.92
CA LEU A 175 -15.70 18.17 2.89
C LEU A 175 -14.43 17.70 3.60
N ALA A 176 -13.27 17.90 2.96
CA ALA A 176 -12.01 17.35 3.45
C ALA A 176 -11.60 17.91 4.83
N GLU A 177 -11.84 19.18 5.09
CA GLU A 177 -11.49 19.81 6.37
C GLU A 177 -12.31 19.22 7.52
N ASP A 178 -13.62 19.07 7.33
CA ASP A 178 -14.53 18.49 8.32
C ASP A 178 -14.25 17.00 8.56
N ILE A 179 -13.93 16.23 7.51
CA ILE A 179 -13.50 14.84 7.69
C ILE A 179 -12.22 14.78 8.51
N ARG A 180 -11.26 15.68 8.26
CA ARG A 180 -10.00 15.72 9.01
C ARG A 180 -10.22 16.05 10.49
N MET A 181 -11.19 16.91 10.80
CA MET A 181 -11.56 17.25 12.17
C MET A 181 -12.28 16.10 12.87
N TYR A 182 -13.13 15.37 12.15
CA TYR A 182 -13.86 14.23 12.71
C TYR A 182 -13.00 12.99 12.92
N ASN A 183 -12.33 12.54 11.85
CA ASN A 183 -11.60 11.28 11.81
C ASN A 183 -10.26 11.42 11.07
N ALA A 184 -9.21 11.69 11.84
CA ALA A 184 -7.85 11.85 11.38
C ALA A 184 -7.19 10.54 10.90
N ASN A 185 -7.80 9.38 11.16
CA ASN A 185 -7.32 8.09 10.61
C ASN A 185 -7.59 7.98 9.11
N ILE A 186 -8.50 8.77 8.55
CA ILE A 186 -8.69 8.83 7.10
C ILE A 186 -7.58 9.71 6.51
N GLU A 187 -6.74 9.11 5.68
CA GLU A 187 -5.71 9.78 4.93
C GLU A 187 -6.33 10.47 3.71
N LEU A 188 -6.43 11.80 3.80
CA LEU A 188 -7.07 12.60 2.78
C LEU A 188 -6.06 13.10 1.74
N TRP A 189 -6.48 13.06 0.48
CA TRP A 189 -5.96 13.96 -0.53
C TRP A 189 -7.02 14.99 -0.86
N TYR A 190 -6.74 16.23 -0.45
CA TYR A 190 -7.54 17.40 -0.76
C TYR A 190 -6.63 18.51 -1.30
N VAL A 191 -7.24 19.46 -1.99
CA VAL A 191 -6.60 20.65 -2.53
C VAL A 191 -6.96 21.81 -1.62
N ARG A 192 -6.01 22.69 -1.32
CA ARG A 192 -6.33 24.04 -0.84
C ARG A 192 -6.05 25.01 -1.97
N LYS A 193 -7.08 25.65 -2.50
CA LYS A 193 -6.99 26.67 -3.57
C LYS A 193 -6.20 27.91 -3.12
N GLU A 194 -6.11 28.15 -1.81
CA GLU A 194 -5.68 29.43 -1.22
C GLU A 194 -4.16 29.57 -0.92
N PHE A 195 -3.35 28.52 -0.99
CA PHE A 195 -1.90 28.62 -0.72
C PHE A 195 -1.10 28.79 -2.02
N GLY A 196 -0.99 30.04 -2.45
CA GLY A 196 -0.35 30.49 -3.68
C GLY A 196 1.16 30.27 -3.74
N ASN A 197 1.61 29.05 -4.04
CA ASN A 197 2.91 28.83 -4.68
C ASN A 197 2.97 27.50 -5.45
N TYR A 198 2.06 27.34 -6.42
CA TYR A 198 2.02 26.18 -7.30
C TYR A 198 2.97 26.32 -8.49
N ASN A 199 4.26 26.07 -8.24
CA ASN A 199 5.19 25.74 -9.32
C ASN A 199 5.38 24.21 -9.34
N LYS A 200 4.52 23.46 -10.07
CA LYS A 200 4.80 22.12 -10.64
C LYS A 200 3.61 21.56 -11.45
N LYS A 201 3.67 21.76 -12.77
CA LYS A 201 2.78 21.29 -13.88
C LYS A 201 2.21 19.85 -13.85
N LYS A 202 2.55 18.97 -12.90
CA LYS A 202 2.14 17.54 -12.90
C LYS A 202 1.25 17.11 -11.73
N TRP A 203 1.15 17.92 -10.66
CA TRP A 203 0.39 17.55 -9.46
C TRP A 203 -1.04 18.11 -9.45
N ASN A 204 -1.37 18.96 -10.43
CA ASN A 204 -2.63 19.71 -10.47
C ASN A 204 -3.81 18.97 -11.10
N THR A 205 -3.64 17.93 -11.91
CA THR A 205 -4.74 17.46 -12.79
C THR A 205 -5.89 16.77 -12.04
N VAL A 206 -5.61 15.91 -11.05
CA VAL A 206 -6.68 15.24 -10.28
C VAL A 206 -7.22 16.18 -9.21
N ALA A 207 -6.32 16.91 -8.57
CA ALA A 207 -6.62 18.00 -7.65
C ALA A 207 -7.62 19.02 -8.24
N SER A 208 -7.37 19.52 -9.45
CA SER A 208 -8.23 20.51 -10.11
C SER A 208 -9.62 19.99 -10.47
N LEU A 209 -9.84 18.67 -10.45
CA LEU A 209 -11.15 18.08 -10.71
C LEU A 209 -12.02 18.04 -9.45
N LEU A 210 -11.43 18.14 -8.26
CA LEU A 210 -12.11 17.93 -6.98
C LEU A 210 -12.42 19.25 -6.27
N THR A 211 -12.71 20.28 -7.05
CA THR A 211 -13.13 21.60 -6.57
C THR A 211 -14.63 21.77 -6.81
N MET A 212 -15.25 22.73 -6.12
CA MET A 212 -16.68 23.02 -6.27
C MET A 212 -17.06 23.46 -7.70
N ASP A 213 -16.10 24.01 -8.46
CA ASP A 213 -16.33 24.58 -9.78
C ASP A 213 -16.39 23.52 -10.91
N VAL A 214 -16.17 22.24 -10.59
CA VAL A 214 -16.11 21.15 -11.58
C VAL A 214 -17.26 20.17 -11.34
N SER A 215 -18.09 19.97 -12.37
CA SER A 215 -19.21 19.01 -12.35
C SER A 215 -18.89 17.70 -13.06
N GLU A 216 -17.98 17.68 -14.04
CA GLU A 216 -17.63 16.47 -14.79
C GLU A 216 -16.27 15.93 -14.37
N ILE A 217 -16.24 14.65 -13.97
CA ILE A 217 -15.07 13.98 -13.41
C ILE A 217 -14.65 12.82 -14.32
N PRO A 218 -13.64 13.00 -15.20
CA PRO A 218 -13.20 11.93 -16.10
C PRO A 218 -12.65 10.73 -15.33
N VAL A 219 -13.36 9.61 -15.36
CA VAL A 219 -13.06 8.41 -14.55
C VAL A 219 -11.63 7.91 -14.78
N LYS A 220 -11.18 7.87 -16.04
CA LYS A 220 -9.82 7.47 -16.43
C LYS A 220 -8.74 8.30 -15.74
N THR A 221 -8.96 9.62 -15.62
CA THR A 221 -7.97 10.55 -15.04
C THR A 221 -7.90 10.38 -13.53
N VAL A 222 -9.05 10.29 -12.87
CA VAL A 222 -9.13 10.10 -11.42
C VAL A 222 -8.58 8.74 -11.01
N ILE A 223 -8.98 7.66 -11.68
CA ILE A 223 -8.46 6.30 -11.43
C ILE A 223 -6.94 6.24 -11.64
N LYS A 224 -6.39 6.92 -12.66
CA LYS A 224 -4.93 6.99 -12.83
C LYS A 224 -4.24 7.67 -11.64
N GLY A 225 -4.85 8.72 -11.09
CA GLY A 225 -4.38 9.38 -9.86
C GLY A 225 -4.44 8.47 -8.64
N MET A 226 -5.61 7.85 -8.43
CA MET A 226 -5.88 6.92 -7.34
C MET A 226 -4.90 5.75 -7.36
N ARG A 227 -4.70 5.09 -8.52
CA ARG A 227 -3.70 4.02 -8.71
C ARG A 227 -2.29 4.46 -8.36
N LYS A 228 -1.86 5.62 -8.85
CA LYS A 228 -0.47 6.12 -8.66
C LYS A 228 -0.17 6.36 -7.19
N LYS A 229 -1.16 6.82 -6.45
CA LYS A 229 -1.00 7.19 -5.05
C LYS A 229 -1.70 6.23 -4.09
N ARG A 230 -2.21 5.09 -4.57
CA ARG A 230 -2.92 4.07 -3.76
C ARG A 230 -4.06 4.66 -2.91
N PHE A 231 -4.96 5.39 -3.55
CA PHE A 231 -6.24 5.78 -2.95
C PHE A 231 -7.31 4.76 -3.33
N SER A 232 -8.05 4.28 -2.33
CA SER A 232 -9.13 3.29 -2.51
C SER A 232 -10.51 3.92 -2.47
N TYR A 233 -10.63 5.16 -1.97
CA TYR A 233 -11.91 5.85 -1.87
C TYR A 233 -11.90 7.14 -2.67
N LEU A 234 -13.02 7.42 -3.34
CA LEU A 234 -13.30 8.67 -4.03
C LEU A 234 -14.61 9.23 -3.51
N VAL A 235 -14.59 10.47 -3.02
CA VAL A 235 -15.77 11.19 -2.55
C VAL A 235 -16.05 12.36 -3.48
N LEU A 236 -17.20 12.32 -4.12
CA LEU A 236 -17.67 13.35 -5.03
C LEU A 236 -18.89 14.06 -4.46
N GLY A 237 -19.04 15.35 -4.72
CA GLY A 237 -20.29 16.04 -4.47
C GLY A 237 -21.43 15.46 -5.31
N SER A 238 -22.67 15.59 -4.86
CA SER A 238 -23.86 15.17 -5.63
C SER A 238 -24.02 15.94 -6.95
N TRP A 239 -23.36 17.09 -7.07
CA TRP A 239 -23.24 17.88 -8.30
C TRP A 239 -22.13 17.40 -9.25
N GLN A 240 -21.31 16.44 -8.81
CA GLN A 240 -20.22 15.85 -9.58
C GLN A 240 -20.62 14.49 -10.15
N GLU A 241 -20.40 14.32 -11.45
CA GLU A 241 -20.70 13.10 -12.20
C GLU A 241 -19.41 12.50 -12.78
N LEU A 242 -19.23 11.19 -12.62
CA LEU A 242 -18.15 10.46 -13.27
C LEU A 242 -18.44 10.34 -14.77
N THR A 243 -17.50 10.75 -15.62
CA THR A 243 -17.66 10.71 -17.08
C THR A 243 -16.68 9.74 -17.74
N GLY A 244 -17.11 9.11 -18.84
CA GLY A 244 -16.37 8.09 -19.59
C GLY A 244 -16.90 6.67 -19.35
N ASP A 245 -16.13 5.66 -19.73
CA ASP A 245 -16.47 4.25 -19.51
C ASP A 245 -16.12 3.83 -18.07
N ILE A 246 -17.07 4.00 -17.15
CA ILE A 246 -16.90 3.68 -15.74
C ILE A 246 -16.75 2.16 -15.55
N ASN A 247 -17.46 1.36 -16.34
CA ASN A 247 -17.47 -0.10 -16.25
C ASN A 247 -16.12 -0.73 -16.64
N ALA A 248 -15.24 0.02 -17.30
CA ALA A 248 -13.86 -0.40 -17.57
C ALA A 248 -12.95 -0.36 -16.33
N TYR A 249 -13.45 0.04 -15.18
CA TYR A 249 -12.69 0.20 -13.93
C TYR A 249 -13.42 -0.43 -12.75
N ASP A 250 -12.67 -1.02 -11.82
CA ASP A 250 -13.19 -1.64 -10.59
C ASP A 250 -13.59 -0.59 -9.54
N ILE A 251 -14.44 0.38 -9.94
CA ILE A 251 -14.95 1.45 -9.07
C ILE A 251 -16.47 1.30 -8.92
N ARG A 252 -16.96 1.30 -7.68
CA ARG A 252 -18.38 1.15 -7.34
C ARG A 252 -18.83 2.14 -6.29
N LEU A 253 -20.09 2.57 -6.34
CA LEU A 253 -20.71 3.35 -5.27
C LEU A 253 -20.93 2.45 -4.04
N ILE A 254 -20.44 2.87 -2.88
CA ILE A 254 -20.60 2.13 -1.60
C ILE A 254 -21.51 2.84 -0.60
N GLY A 255 -21.82 4.11 -0.83
CA GLY A 255 -22.73 4.88 0.01
C GLY A 255 -22.88 6.31 -0.49
N GLN A 256 -23.87 7.00 0.05
CA GLN A 256 -24.14 8.40 -0.27
C GLN A 256 -24.79 9.09 0.93
N THR A 257 -24.61 10.40 1.00
CA THR A 257 -25.33 11.32 1.87
C THR A 257 -26.27 12.19 1.02
N GLU A 258 -26.86 13.23 1.59
CA GLU A 258 -27.63 14.22 0.82
C GLU A 258 -26.76 14.92 -0.24
N ASN A 259 -25.52 15.25 0.12
CA ASN A 259 -24.66 16.09 -0.72
C ASN A 259 -23.45 15.37 -1.31
N TYR A 260 -23.17 14.11 -0.95
CA TYR A 260 -21.96 13.41 -1.39
C TYR A 260 -22.20 11.95 -1.75
N ARG A 261 -21.37 11.44 -2.67
CA ARG A 261 -21.32 10.04 -3.09
C ARG A 261 -19.94 9.48 -2.78
N VAL A 262 -19.91 8.30 -2.16
CA VAL A 262 -18.68 7.62 -1.77
C VAL A 262 -18.50 6.39 -2.66
N TYR A 263 -17.42 6.39 -3.44
CA TYR A 263 -17.03 5.31 -4.31
C TYR A 263 -15.83 4.55 -3.73
N LYS A 264 -15.87 3.22 -3.83
CA LYS A 264 -14.73 2.34 -3.62
C LYS A 264 -14.12 1.96 -4.94
N TYR A 265 -12.82 2.19 -5.06
CA TYR A 265 -11.99 1.70 -6.14
C TYR A 265 -11.13 0.54 -5.63
N ASP A 266 -11.37 -0.66 -6.13
CA ASP A 266 -10.56 -1.82 -5.78
C ASP A 266 -9.20 -1.68 -6.47
N LEU A 267 -8.17 -1.39 -5.66
CA LEU A 267 -6.80 -1.33 -6.15
C LEU A 267 -6.39 -2.74 -6.58
N PRO A 268 -5.89 -2.93 -7.81
CA PRO A 268 -5.34 -4.21 -8.21
C PRO A 268 -4.17 -4.52 -7.28
N THR A 269 -4.30 -5.59 -6.50
CA THR A 269 -3.22 -6.12 -5.68
C THR A 269 -2.09 -6.50 -6.63
N LYS A 270 -0.90 -5.96 -6.37
CA LYS A 270 0.29 -6.34 -7.12
C LYS A 270 1.08 -7.31 -6.27
N TYR A 271 1.62 -8.31 -6.92
CA TYR A 271 2.43 -9.33 -6.29
C TYR A 271 3.87 -9.19 -6.77
N THR A 272 4.82 -9.45 -5.89
CA THR A 272 6.23 -9.60 -6.24
C THR A 272 6.63 -11.02 -5.87
N VAL A 273 6.95 -11.82 -6.88
CA VAL A 273 7.56 -13.14 -6.68
C VAL A 273 9.06 -12.95 -6.65
N THR A 274 9.74 -13.48 -5.63
CA THR A 274 11.20 -13.41 -5.49
C THR A 274 11.75 -14.82 -5.28
N GLN A 275 12.75 -15.19 -6.06
CA GLN A 275 13.52 -16.42 -5.91
C GLN A 275 14.74 -16.16 -5.01
N TYR A 276 15.04 -17.09 -4.11
CA TYR A 276 16.20 -17.03 -3.21
C TYR A 276 17.21 -18.12 -3.57
N GLN A 277 18.49 -17.76 -3.51
CA GLN A 277 19.60 -18.66 -3.77
C GLN A 277 20.07 -19.37 -2.49
N ASP A 278 20.69 -20.53 -2.65
CA ASP A 278 21.45 -21.14 -1.56
C ASP A 278 22.79 -20.41 -1.34
N PRO A 279 23.11 -19.98 -0.09
CA PRO A 279 24.35 -19.27 0.23
C PRO A 279 25.61 -20.08 -0.02
N GLU A 280 25.51 -21.41 0.04
CA GLU A 280 26.61 -22.32 -0.23
C GLU A 280 26.68 -22.74 -1.71
N GLY A 281 25.81 -22.16 -2.56
CA GLY A 281 25.78 -22.39 -4.00
C GLY A 281 25.30 -23.78 -4.39
N TYR A 282 24.45 -24.42 -3.59
CA TYR A 282 23.70 -25.62 -3.99
C TYR A 282 22.41 -25.26 -4.75
N GLN A 283 21.83 -26.24 -5.42
CA GLN A 283 20.46 -26.13 -5.93
C GLN A 283 19.44 -26.13 -4.79
N CYS A 284 18.40 -25.31 -4.93
CA CYS A 284 17.40 -25.08 -3.89
C CYS A 284 16.13 -24.39 -4.43
N MET A 285 14.95 -24.86 -4.04
CA MET A 285 13.70 -24.17 -4.36
C MET A 285 13.22 -23.33 -3.17
N SER A 286 13.30 -22.00 -3.30
CA SER A 286 12.83 -21.08 -2.27
C SER A 286 12.30 -19.80 -2.90
N TYR A 287 11.00 -19.54 -2.72
CA TYR A 287 10.34 -18.35 -3.25
C TYR A 287 9.49 -17.65 -2.19
N THR A 288 9.43 -16.33 -2.27
CA THR A 288 8.38 -15.54 -1.60
C THR A 288 7.47 -14.90 -2.64
N ILE A 289 6.20 -14.74 -2.30
CA ILE A 289 5.22 -13.98 -3.07
C ILE A 289 4.59 -12.95 -2.15
N GLU A 290 4.88 -11.69 -2.43
CA GLU A 290 4.48 -10.56 -1.59
C GLU A 290 3.39 -9.75 -2.28
N SER A 291 2.24 -9.60 -1.64
CA SER A 291 1.23 -8.66 -2.08
C SER A 291 1.56 -7.24 -1.62
N THR A 292 1.16 -6.24 -2.40
CA THR A 292 1.28 -4.84 -1.97
C THR A 292 0.38 -4.47 -0.79
N ASP A 293 -0.50 -5.38 -0.37
CA ASP A 293 -1.44 -5.20 0.71
C ASP A 293 -0.94 -5.86 2.01
N GLY A 294 0.28 -6.41 1.98
CA GLY A 294 1.00 -6.91 3.16
C GLY A 294 1.01 -8.43 3.33
N GLY A 295 0.23 -9.17 2.53
CA GLY A 295 0.23 -10.63 2.54
C GLY A 295 1.52 -11.22 1.96
N LEU A 296 1.97 -12.33 2.54
CA LEU A 296 3.20 -13.05 2.23
C LEU A 296 2.92 -14.56 2.09
N VAL A 297 3.32 -15.12 0.96
CA VAL A 297 3.37 -16.58 0.73
C VAL A 297 4.82 -17.01 0.60
N VAL A 298 5.13 -18.18 1.14
CA VAL A 298 6.39 -18.88 0.87
C VAL A 298 6.06 -20.12 0.02
N VAL A 299 6.76 -20.31 -1.09
CA VAL A 299 6.69 -21.54 -1.89
C VAL A 299 8.02 -22.27 -1.74
N ASP A 300 7.92 -23.51 -1.28
CA ASP A 300 9.00 -24.28 -0.69
C ASP A 300 9.73 -23.44 0.36
N GLY A 301 11.04 -23.35 0.37
CA GLY A 301 11.74 -22.67 1.47
C GLY A 301 13.21 -22.97 1.51
N GLY A 302 13.62 -24.04 0.84
CA GLY A 302 15.01 -24.44 0.77
C GLY A 302 15.46 -25.28 1.94
N ARG A 303 16.77 -25.41 2.03
CA ARG A 303 17.48 -26.32 2.92
C ARG A 303 17.45 -25.86 4.37
N ALA A 304 17.50 -26.81 5.29
CA ALA A 304 17.43 -26.53 6.73
C ALA A 304 18.48 -25.52 7.20
N TRP A 305 19.71 -25.55 6.65
CA TRP A 305 20.76 -24.60 7.04
C TRP A 305 20.51 -23.15 6.56
N GLN A 306 19.65 -22.95 5.56
CA GLN A 306 19.25 -21.61 5.09
C GLN A 306 18.23 -20.93 6.00
N SER A 307 17.78 -21.60 7.07
CA SER A 307 16.70 -21.12 7.93
C SER A 307 16.92 -19.70 8.42
N GLU A 308 18.15 -19.33 8.81
CA GLU A 308 18.43 -17.98 9.31
C GLU A 308 18.12 -16.90 8.25
N GLU A 309 18.52 -17.10 7.00
CA GLU A 309 18.34 -16.10 5.95
C GLU A 309 16.88 -15.91 5.57
N LEU A 310 16.16 -17.01 5.30
CA LEU A 310 14.75 -16.93 4.94
C LEU A 310 13.90 -16.43 6.12
N VAL A 311 14.20 -16.84 7.35
CA VAL A 311 13.53 -16.30 8.55
C VAL A 311 13.78 -14.79 8.68
N ASN A 312 15.00 -14.30 8.44
CA ASN A 312 15.29 -12.86 8.46
C ASN A 312 14.52 -12.11 7.37
N VAL A 313 14.36 -12.71 6.18
CA VAL A 313 13.51 -12.16 5.11
C VAL A 313 12.06 -12.07 5.57
N ILE A 314 11.51 -13.13 6.18
CA ILE A 314 10.13 -13.15 6.70
C ILE A 314 9.94 -12.11 7.81
N LYS A 315 10.86 -12.01 8.77
CA LYS A 315 10.85 -10.99 9.84
C LYS A 315 10.90 -9.58 9.27
N GLY A 316 11.75 -9.33 8.27
CA GLY A 316 11.81 -8.04 7.57
C GLY A 316 10.51 -7.64 6.86
N LYS A 317 9.61 -8.61 6.62
CA LYS A 317 8.29 -8.42 6.00
C LYS A 317 7.14 -8.42 7.01
N GLY A 318 7.43 -8.43 8.32
CA GLY A 318 6.43 -8.36 9.38
C GLY A 318 6.27 -9.66 10.18
N GLY A 319 7.03 -10.71 9.86
CA GLY A 319 7.07 -11.94 10.67
C GLY A 319 5.85 -12.86 10.48
N LYS A 320 4.97 -12.59 9.51
CA LYS A 320 3.78 -13.41 9.24
C LYS A 320 3.80 -13.96 7.82
N VAL A 321 3.44 -15.23 7.67
CA VAL A 321 3.28 -15.97 6.41
C VAL A 321 1.83 -16.44 6.30
N ASP A 322 1.07 -15.91 5.35
CA ASP A 322 -0.35 -16.26 5.15
C ASP A 322 -0.55 -17.69 4.60
N ALA A 323 0.43 -18.18 3.85
CA ALA A 323 0.48 -19.56 3.39
C ALA A 323 1.92 -20.00 3.09
N TRP A 324 2.27 -21.18 3.55
CA TRP A 324 3.50 -21.88 3.20
C TRP A 324 3.16 -23.08 2.33
N ILE A 325 3.56 -23.06 1.06
CA ILE A 325 3.23 -24.09 0.07
C ILE A 325 4.44 -25.00 -0.10
N ILE A 326 4.29 -26.31 0.06
CA ILE A 326 5.35 -27.30 -0.14
C ILE A 326 5.02 -28.18 -1.35
N THR A 327 5.95 -28.24 -2.30
CA THR A 327 5.82 -29.07 -3.51
C THR A 327 6.03 -30.55 -3.18
N HIS A 328 7.13 -30.88 -2.48
CA HIS A 328 7.50 -32.23 -2.07
C HIS A 328 8.54 -32.21 -0.92
N PRO A 329 8.74 -33.34 -0.20
CA PRO A 329 9.48 -33.37 1.06
C PRO A 329 10.99 -33.68 0.91
N HIS A 330 11.68 -32.99 0.00
CA HIS A 330 13.15 -32.95 -0.02
C HIS A 330 13.70 -31.78 0.80
N ASP A 331 14.93 -31.92 1.33
CA ASP A 331 15.56 -30.90 2.18
C ASP A 331 15.64 -29.55 1.48
N ASP A 332 16.02 -29.52 0.20
CA ASP A 332 16.09 -28.32 -0.64
C ASP A 332 14.76 -27.68 -1.02
N HIS A 333 13.67 -28.18 -0.45
CA HIS A 333 12.33 -27.64 -0.61
C HIS A 333 11.73 -27.30 0.75
N CYS A 334 11.66 -28.28 1.67
CA CYS A 334 10.95 -28.13 2.94
C CYS A 334 11.87 -27.97 4.17
N GLY A 335 13.19 -27.98 4.02
CA GLY A 335 14.15 -28.00 5.12
C GLY A 335 14.00 -26.84 6.10
N VAL A 336 13.77 -25.61 5.60
CA VAL A 336 13.52 -24.44 6.46
C VAL A 336 12.24 -24.59 7.27
N LEU A 337 11.15 -25.04 6.63
CA LEU A 337 9.88 -25.30 7.33
C LEU A 337 10.06 -26.37 8.41
N CYS A 338 10.74 -27.49 8.09
CA CYS A 338 11.06 -28.53 9.06
C CYS A 338 11.85 -27.96 10.26
N SER A 339 12.82 -27.07 10.01
CA SER A 339 13.60 -26.43 11.07
C SER A 339 12.75 -25.52 11.96
N ILE A 340 11.82 -24.79 11.38
CA ILE A 340 10.86 -23.95 12.11
C ILE A 340 9.95 -24.82 12.99
N LEU A 341 9.38 -25.89 12.43
CA LEU A 341 8.49 -26.81 13.14
C LEU A 341 9.23 -27.55 14.28
N ALA A 342 10.49 -27.93 14.08
CA ALA A 342 11.31 -28.60 15.08
C ALA A 342 11.73 -27.69 16.25
N ALA A 343 11.87 -26.38 16.03
CA ALA A 343 12.30 -25.41 17.06
C ALA A 343 11.20 -25.07 18.09
N GLU A 344 9.98 -25.59 17.90
CA GLU A 344 8.70 -25.07 18.43
C GLU A 344 8.42 -23.65 17.90
N TRP A 345 7.23 -23.48 17.31
CA TRP A 345 6.74 -22.25 16.68
C TRP A 345 6.99 -20.97 17.51
N ASP A 346 6.83 -21.08 18.83
CA ASP A 346 7.00 -20.00 19.80
C ASP A 346 8.43 -19.44 19.90
N LYS A 347 9.47 -20.18 19.46
CA LYS A 347 10.87 -19.73 19.56
C LYS A 347 11.37 -18.93 18.36
N THR A 348 10.63 -18.95 17.25
CA THR A 348 11.11 -18.38 15.97
C THR A 348 10.57 -16.97 15.68
N GLU A 349 9.59 -16.50 16.47
CA GLU A 349 8.89 -15.20 16.28
C GLU A 349 8.24 -15.06 14.89
N ILE A 350 7.90 -16.16 14.22
CA ILE A 350 7.18 -16.15 12.95
C ILE A 350 5.81 -16.83 13.08
N GLU A 351 4.80 -16.24 12.47
CA GLU A 351 3.42 -16.75 12.42
C GLU A 351 3.17 -17.34 11.03
N ILE A 352 2.63 -18.57 10.94
CA ILE A 352 2.25 -19.18 9.66
C ILE A 352 0.76 -19.55 9.71
N ASP A 353 -0.07 -18.93 8.88
CA ASP A 353 -1.52 -19.11 8.96
C ASP A 353 -1.96 -20.45 8.35
N ARG A 354 -1.32 -20.89 7.27
CA ARG A 354 -1.65 -22.12 6.55
C ARG A 354 -0.40 -22.80 6.04
N ILE A 355 -0.35 -24.13 6.12
CA ILE A 355 0.62 -24.97 5.43
C ILE A 355 -0.13 -25.78 4.38
N LEU A 356 0.23 -25.60 3.11
CA LEU A 356 -0.40 -26.25 1.96
C LEU A 356 0.59 -27.27 1.38
N LEU A 357 0.23 -28.54 1.39
CA LEU A 357 1.12 -29.63 0.99
C LEU A 357 0.41 -30.55 0.00
N GLY A 358 1.09 -30.97 -1.07
CA GLY A 358 0.56 -32.00 -1.96
C GLY A 358 0.31 -33.32 -1.21
N GLN A 359 -0.77 -34.02 -1.55
CA GLN A 359 -1.03 -35.34 -0.98
C GLN A 359 0.11 -36.30 -1.33
N LEU A 360 0.69 -36.91 -0.30
CA LEU A 360 1.83 -37.82 -0.43
C LEU A 360 1.37 -39.28 -0.51
N ASP A 361 1.86 -40.03 -1.49
CA ASP A 361 1.71 -41.49 -1.53
C ASP A 361 2.78 -42.15 -0.64
N LEU A 362 2.48 -42.25 0.65
CA LEU A 362 3.40 -42.82 1.64
C LEU A 362 3.71 -44.30 1.38
N ASP A 363 2.80 -45.03 0.71
CA ASP A 363 3.01 -46.44 0.42
C ASP A 363 4.00 -46.60 -0.75
N ALA A 364 3.85 -45.81 -1.83
CA ALA A 364 4.83 -45.77 -2.91
C ALA A 364 6.23 -45.35 -2.41
N ILE A 365 6.30 -44.34 -1.54
CA ILE A 365 7.56 -43.87 -0.92
C ILE A 365 8.22 -45.01 -0.12
N ARG A 366 7.47 -45.71 0.73
CA ARG A 366 7.99 -46.81 1.56
C ARG A 366 8.44 -48.00 0.71
N LEU A 367 7.71 -48.32 -0.36
CA LEU A 367 8.01 -49.46 -1.24
C LEU A 367 9.35 -49.31 -1.97
N GLN A 368 9.79 -48.09 -2.25
CA GLN A 368 11.11 -47.83 -2.84
C GLN A 368 12.27 -48.13 -1.86
N GLY A 369 11.98 -48.38 -0.58
CA GLY A 369 13.00 -48.64 0.44
C GLY A 369 13.90 -47.43 0.72
N ILE A 370 13.54 -46.24 0.23
CA ILE A 370 14.28 -45.01 0.47
C ILE A 370 13.90 -44.54 1.88
N ARG A 371 14.84 -44.64 2.83
CA ARG A 371 14.71 -43.90 4.08
C ARG A 371 14.94 -42.44 3.77
N VAL A 372 13.87 -41.65 3.79
CA VAL A 372 13.96 -40.22 3.58
C VAL A 372 13.63 -39.56 4.89
N ASP A 373 14.68 -39.29 5.67
CA ASP A 373 14.55 -38.70 6.99
C ASP A 373 13.75 -37.39 6.92
N THR A 374 13.83 -36.62 5.82
CA THR A 374 13.06 -35.38 5.63
C THR A 374 11.55 -35.58 5.52
N VAL A 375 11.07 -36.71 4.96
CA VAL A 375 9.63 -37.04 4.94
C VAL A 375 9.13 -37.25 6.37
N ASP A 376 9.85 -38.05 7.15
CA ASP A 376 9.50 -38.35 8.53
C ASP A 376 9.60 -37.08 9.40
N TYR A 377 10.64 -36.26 9.21
CA TYR A 377 10.78 -34.97 9.91
C TYR A 377 9.64 -34.01 9.58
N LEU A 378 9.25 -33.88 8.31
CA LEU A 378 8.13 -33.03 7.92
C LEU A 378 6.82 -33.53 8.54
N LEU A 379 6.48 -34.82 8.35
CA LEU A 379 5.24 -35.39 8.89
C LEU A 379 5.17 -35.34 10.42
N GLN A 380 6.31 -35.53 11.10
CA GLN A 380 6.41 -35.39 12.54
C GLN A 380 6.21 -33.92 12.96
N GLY A 381 6.84 -32.97 12.26
CA GLY A 381 6.71 -31.54 12.53
C GLY A 381 5.29 -31.01 12.29
N LEU A 382 4.57 -31.56 11.32
CA LEU A 382 3.18 -31.21 11.03
C LEU A 382 2.17 -31.83 12.01
N LYS A 383 2.59 -32.83 12.80
CA LYS A 383 1.68 -33.57 13.67
C LYS A 383 1.11 -32.68 14.78
N GLY A 384 -0.21 -32.52 14.77
CA GLY A 384 -0.93 -31.73 15.78
C GLY A 384 -1.18 -30.28 15.38
N HIS A 385 -0.77 -29.87 14.17
CA HIS A 385 -1.11 -28.59 13.58
C HIS A 385 -2.44 -28.69 12.81
N ASP A 386 -3.39 -27.82 13.15
CA ASP A 386 -4.72 -27.75 12.53
C ASP A 386 -4.77 -26.86 11.28
N ASN A 387 -3.70 -26.12 11.01
CA ASN A 387 -3.54 -25.25 9.85
C ASN A 387 -2.86 -25.93 8.64
N VAL A 388 -2.79 -27.26 8.62
CA VAL A 388 -2.23 -28.04 7.51
C VAL A 388 -3.34 -28.51 6.58
N THR A 389 -3.23 -28.20 5.29
CA THR A 389 -4.16 -28.68 4.24
C THR A 389 -3.39 -29.53 3.23
N TYR A 390 -3.85 -30.76 3.03
CA TYR A 390 -3.36 -31.64 1.99
C TYR A 390 -4.16 -31.42 0.71
N LEU A 391 -3.48 -31.18 -0.41
CA LEU A 391 -4.09 -30.85 -1.69
C LEU A 391 -3.91 -31.98 -2.69
N SER A 392 -4.91 -32.18 -3.54
CA SER A 392 -4.92 -33.11 -4.67
C SER A 392 -5.08 -32.37 -6.00
N ALA A 393 -4.74 -33.02 -7.10
CA ALA A 393 -5.04 -32.51 -8.43
C ALA A 393 -6.53 -32.15 -8.57
N GLY A 394 -6.81 -30.94 -9.08
CA GLY A 394 -8.16 -30.38 -9.20
C GLY A 394 -8.58 -29.45 -8.07
N ASP A 395 -7.86 -29.43 -6.95
CA ASP A 395 -8.16 -28.50 -5.85
C ASP A 395 -7.90 -27.04 -6.27
N GLU A 396 -8.80 -26.17 -5.85
CA GLU A 396 -8.75 -24.73 -6.10
C GLU A 396 -8.99 -23.95 -4.80
N LEU A 397 -8.18 -22.91 -4.56
CA LEU A 397 -8.27 -22.09 -3.34
C LEU A 397 -7.71 -20.68 -3.54
N ASP A 398 -8.12 -19.77 -2.65
CA ASP A 398 -7.53 -18.43 -2.56
C ASP A 398 -6.29 -18.43 -1.67
N VAL A 399 -5.22 -17.84 -2.20
CA VAL A 399 -3.97 -17.59 -1.51
C VAL A 399 -3.63 -16.11 -1.64
N ILE A 400 -3.92 -15.31 -0.61
CA ILE A 400 -3.71 -13.85 -0.57
C ILE A 400 -4.31 -13.09 -1.76
N GLY A 401 -5.47 -13.53 -2.27
CA GLY A 401 -6.10 -12.96 -3.48
C GLY A 401 -5.63 -13.56 -4.81
N LEU A 402 -4.72 -14.55 -4.77
CA LEU A 402 -4.32 -15.35 -5.93
C LEU A 402 -5.18 -16.61 -6.00
N HIS A 403 -5.68 -16.91 -7.21
CA HIS A 403 -6.32 -18.19 -7.48
C HIS A 403 -5.24 -19.26 -7.63
N MET A 404 -5.18 -20.19 -6.69
CA MET A 404 -4.35 -21.38 -6.76
C MET A 404 -5.14 -22.53 -7.36
N LYS A 405 -4.55 -23.24 -8.32
CA LYS A 405 -5.09 -24.48 -8.88
C LYS A 405 -4.01 -25.55 -8.92
N VAL A 406 -4.30 -26.71 -8.33
CA VAL A 406 -3.39 -27.87 -8.36
C VAL A 406 -3.67 -28.68 -9.63
N LEU A 407 -2.65 -28.86 -10.46
CA LEU A 407 -2.76 -29.56 -11.74
C LEU A 407 -2.31 -31.02 -11.65
N TYR A 408 -1.41 -31.34 -10.71
CA TYR A 408 -0.92 -32.69 -10.51
C TYR A 408 -0.40 -32.88 -9.10
N THR A 409 -0.59 -34.09 -8.59
CA THR A 409 0.06 -34.68 -7.44
C THR A 409 0.37 -36.12 -7.82
N GLY A 410 1.41 -36.72 -7.22
CA GLY A 410 1.78 -38.11 -7.49
C GLY A 410 0.60 -39.08 -7.43
N THR A 411 0.41 -39.88 -8.48
CA THR A 411 -0.60 -40.95 -8.52
C THR A 411 0.04 -42.31 -8.32
N PRO A 412 -0.63 -43.27 -7.64
CA PRO A 412 -0.09 -44.61 -7.45
C PRO A 412 0.32 -45.28 -8.77
N GLU A 413 -0.43 -45.04 -9.85
CA GLU A 413 -0.16 -45.59 -11.18
C GLU A 413 1.21 -45.13 -11.70
N ILE A 414 1.46 -43.82 -11.76
CA ILE A 414 2.73 -43.26 -12.26
C ILE A 414 3.87 -43.55 -11.27
N LEU A 415 3.64 -43.38 -9.97
CA LEU A 415 4.68 -43.54 -8.96
C LEU A 415 5.15 -44.99 -8.81
N SER A 416 4.30 -45.98 -9.12
CA SER A 416 4.70 -47.39 -9.08
C SER A 416 5.80 -47.75 -10.08
N GLU A 417 5.97 -46.96 -11.13
CA GLU A 417 6.98 -47.15 -12.17
C GLU A 417 8.13 -46.13 -12.09
N SER A 418 8.00 -45.10 -11.25
CA SER A 418 9.02 -44.09 -11.04
C SER A 418 10.21 -44.66 -10.28
N THR A 419 11.43 -44.25 -10.62
CA THR A 419 12.64 -44.51 -9.82
C THR A 419 13.02 -43.35 -8.90
N ASN A 420 12.22 -42.27 -8.93
CA ASN A 420 12.41 -41.04 -8.18
C ASN A 420 11.07 -40.54 -7.60
N VAL A 421 10.43 -41.39 -6.81
CA VAL A 421 9.03 -41.22 -6.35
C VAL A 421 8.77 -39.88 -5.65
N LEU A 422 9.73 -39.34 -4.90
CA LEU A 422 9.54 -38.06 -4.22
C LEU A 422 9.47 -36.88 -5.19
N ASN A 423 10.37 -36.85 -6.17
CA ASN A 423 10.39 -35.79 -7.17
C ASN A 423 9.18 -35.89 -8.11
N ASP A 424 8.91 -37.09 -8.62
CA ASP A 424 7.77 -37.35 -9.50
C ASP A 424 6.42 -37.27 -8.77
N GLY A 425 6.44 -37.26 -7.44
CA GLY A 425 5.30 -36.97 -6.57
C GLY A 425 5.04 -35.49 -6.31
N SER A 426 5.91 -34.58 -6.81
CA SER A 426 5.78 -33.14 -6.56
C SER A 426 4.41 -32.60 -6.95
N MET A 427 3.89 -31.71 -6.12
CA MET A 427 2.68 -30.95 -6.44
C MET A 427 2.98 -29.92 -7.54
N VAL A 428 2.32 -30.07 -8.69
CA VAL A 428 2.30 -29.06 -9.75
C VAL A 428 1.10 -28.17 -9.53
N PHE A 429 1.32 -26.87 -9.43
CA PHE A 429 0.23 -25.92 -9.21
C PHE A 429 0.49 -24.59 -9.90
N LYS A 430 -0.61 -23.91 -10.22
CA LYS A 430 -0.62 -22.59 -10.81
C LYS A 430 -1.13 -21.59 -9.80
N LEU A 431 -0.46 -20.44 -9.72
CA LEU A 431 -1.00 -19.23 -9.09
C LEU A 431 -1.38 -18.23 -10.17
N SER A 432 -2.61 -17.74 -10.13
CA SER A 432 -3.18 -16.80 -11.11
C SER A 432 -3.67 -15.53 -10.44
N GLY A 433 -3.21 -14.39 -10.95
CA GLY A 433 -3.75 -13.07 -10.65
C GLY A 433 -4.74 -12.65 -11.72
N GLN A 434 -5.03 -11.36 -11.79
CA GLN A 434 -5.99 -10.85 -12.77
C GLN A 434 -5.42 -10.87 -14.19
N LYS A 435 -4.10 -10.81 -14.36
CA LYS A 435 -3.45 -10.64 -15.67
C LYS A 435 -2.28 -11.57 -15.93
N ARG A 436 -1.66 -12.09 -14.87
CA ARG A 436 -0.49 -12.95 -14.98
C ARG A 436 -0.67 -14.21 -14.15
N SER A 437 0.04 -15.27 -14.55
CA SER A 437 0.14 -16.50 -13.77
C SER A 437 1.55 -17.05 -13.73
N MET A 438 1.81 -17.87 -12.72
CA MET A 438 3.06 -18.61 -12.55
C MET A 438 2.74 -20.07 -12.27
N LEU A 439 3.40 -20.96 -13.01
CA LEU A 439 3.33 -22.40 -12.83
C LEU A 439 4.56 -22.87 -12.04
N PHE A 440 4.34 -23.66 -10.99
CA PHE A 440 5.37 -24.31 -10.21
C PHE A 440 5.32 -25.81 -10.49
N LEU A 441 6.46 -26.39 -10.85
CA LEU A 441 6.58 -27.80 -11.23
C LEU A 441 7.21 -28.65 -10.12
N GLY A 442 7.88 -28.02 -9.14
CA GLY A 442 8.69 -28.75 -8.17
C GLY A 442 9.80 -29.50 -8.91
N ASP A 443 9.98 -30.77 -8.59
CA ASP A 443 11.08 -31.58 -9.13
C ASP A 443 10.65 -32.70 -10.09
N ILE A 444 9.42 -32.64 -10.61
CA ILE A 444 8.88 -33.68 -11.50
C ILE A 444 9.79 -34.00 -12.69
N GLY A 445 9.69 -35.25 -13.15
CA GLY A 445 10.35 -35.75 -14.34
C GLY A 445 11.63 -36.49 -13.98
N ASP A 446 11.50 -37.80 -13.73
CA ASP A 446 12.59 -38.76 -13.48
C ASP A 446 13.81 -38.42 -14.32
N ASN A 447 14.90 -38.00 -13.66
CA ASN A 447 16.10 -37.48 -14.31
C ASN A 447 17.19 -38.53 -14.58
N ASN A 448 16.86 -39.82 -14.43
CA ASN A 448 17.79 -40.92 -14.69
C ASN A 448 18.28 -40.90 -16.14
N ALA A 449 19.59 -40.71 -16.33
CA ALA A 449 20.22 -40.49 -17.63
C ALA A 449 20.03 -41.67 -18.61
N ASP A 450 19.84 -42.89 -18.10
CA ASP A 450 19.58 -44.08 -18.91
C ASP A 450 18.23 -44.01 -19.66
N ASN A 451 17.28 -43.19 -19.18
CA ASN A 451 15.96 -43.04 -19.79
C ASN A 451 15.94 -42.09 -21.00
N ARG A 452 16.99 -41.29 -21.23
CA ARG A 452 17.04 -40.30 -22.33
C ARG A 452 17.00 -40.92 -23.72
N ALA A 453 17.63 -42.08 -23.88
CA ALA A 453 17.72 -42.79 -25.16
C ALA A 453 16.40 -43.48 -25.57
N LEU A 454 15.44 -43.60 -24.64
CA LEU A 454 14.20 -44.34 -24.84
C LEU A 454 13.09 -43.50 -25.50
N TYR A 455 13.20 -42.17 -25.52
CA TYR A 455 12.14 -41.25 -25.99
C TYR A 455 12.66 -40.16 -26.95
N PRO A 456 13.28 -40.52 -28.09
CA PRO A 456 14.02 -39.59 -28.95
C PRO A 456 13.16 -38.48 -29.59
N ASP A 457 11.85 -38.70 -29.75
CA ASP A 457 10.94 -37.72 -30.36
C ASP A 457 10.35 -36.72 -29.35
N THR A 458 10.70 -36.83 -28.06
CA THR A 458 10.15 -36.00 -26.97
C THR A 458 11.09 -34.91 -26.48
N GLY A 459 12.25 -34.75 -27.14
CA GLY A 459 13.34 -33.91 -26.67
C GLY A 459 14.04 -34.57 -25.48
N ALA A 460 14.02 -33.92 -24.32
CA ALA A 460 14.61 -34.46 -23.09
C ALA A 460 13.65 -35.34 -22.27
N GLY A 461 12.47 -35.73 -22.80
CA GLY A 461 11.46 -36.46 -22.04
C GLY A 461 11.87 -37.86 -21.57
N SER A 462 11.51 -38.24 -20.34
CA SER A 462 11.49 -39.63 -19.87
C SER A 462 10.06 -40.19 -19.96
N LYS A 463 9.89 -41.51 -19.75
CA LYS A 463 8.55 -42.13 -19.70
C LYS A 463 7.64 -41.40 -18.70
N ILE A 464 8.12 -41.29 -17.47
CA ILE A 464 7.40 -40.68 -16.36
C ILE A 464 7.14 -39.20 -16.64
N GLY A 465 8.14 -38.47 -17.16
CA GLY A 465 7.95 -37.08 -17.58
C GLY A 465 6.85 -36.92 -18.64
N CYS A 466 6.79 -37.82 -19.62
CA CYS A 466 5.73 -37.82 -20.63
C CYS A 466 4.36 -38.17 -20.05
N GLU A 467 4.27 -39.18 -19.18
CA GLU A 467 3.00 -39.57 -18.55
C GLU A 467 2.44 -38.46 -17.65
N ILE A 468 3.29 -37.77 -16.88
CA ILE A 468 2.90 -36.61 -16.08
C ILE A 468 2.45 -35.47 -17.00
N ALA A 469 3.24 -35.13 -18.03
CA ALA A 469 2.91 -34.09 -18.99
C ALA A 469 1.58 -34.35 -19.71
N ASP A 470 1.38 -35.57 -20.20
CA ASP A 470 0.18 -35.98 -20.91
C ASP A 470 -1.04 -35.99 -19.99
N THR A 471 -0.89 -36.44 -18.74
CA THR A 471 -1.96 -36.38 -17.73
C THR A 471 -2.41 -34.94 -17.49
N ILE A 472 -1.46 -34.02 -17.29
CA ILE A 472 -1.75 -32.60 -17.07
C ILE A 472 -2.37 -31.97 -18.32
N LEU A 473 -1.81 -32.19 -19.51
CA LEU A 473 -2.27 -31.58 -20.75
C LEU A 473 -3.63 -32.12 -21.21
N ALA A 474 -3.93 -33.40 -20.95
CA ALA A 474 -5.23 -33.97 -21.25
C ALA A 474 -6.32 -33.45 -20.31
N THR A 475 -5.98 -33.23 -19.02
CA THR A 475 -6.95 -32.86 -17.99
C THR A 475 -7.15 -31.34 -17.89
N TYR A 476 -6.07 -30.58 -18.04
CA TYR A 476 -6.02 -29.13 -17.79
C TYR A 476 -5.37 -28.32 -18.93
N PRO A 477 -5.72 -28.53 -20.21
CA PRO A 477 -5.01 -27.94 -21.35
C PRO A 477 -4.95 -26.40 -21.31
N GLU A 478 -6.01 -25.74 -20.84
CA GLU A 478 -6.08 -24.27 -20.76
C GLU A 478 -5.36 -23.72 -19.52
N ASP A 479 -5.20 -24.52 -18.47
CA ASP A 479 -4.57 -24.07 -17.22
C ASP A 479 -3.04 -24.14 -17.28
N VAL A 480 -2.45 -25.00 -18.13
CA VAL A 480 -0.99 -25.13 -18.25
C VAL A 480 -0.33 -23.84 -18.71
N LYS A 481 -0.98 -23.07 -19.59
CA LYS A 481 -0.42 -21.82 -20.11
C LYS A 481 -0.17 -20.82 -18.99
N SER A 482 1.07 -20.36 -18.87
CA SER A 482 1.48 -19.43 -17.81
C SER A 482 2.50 -18.41 -18.27
N ASP A 483 2.51 -17.23 -17.66
CA ASP A 483 3.48 -16.19 -18.01
C ASP A 483 4.87 -16.49 -17.46
N PHE A 484 4.92 -17.15 -16.31
CA PHE A 484 6.14 -17.56 -15.64
C PHE A 484 6.07 -19.05 -15.33
N VAL A 485 7.23 -19.70 -15.33
CA VAL A 485 7.35 -21.09 -14.91
C VAL A 485 8.58 -21.24 -14.03
N GLN A 486 8.47 -21.96 -12.92
CA GLN A 486 9.62 -22.56 -12.26
C GLN A 486 9.95 -23.87 -12.99
N MET A 487 11.18 -23.99 -13.47
CA MET A 487 11.64 -25.11 -14.28
C MET A 487 11.77 -26.35 -13.41
N ALA A 488 11.19 -27.47 -13.85
CA ALA A 488 11.17 -28.69 -13.05
C ALA A 488 12.60 -29.11 -12.66
N HIS A 489 12.77 -29.48 -11.39
CA HIS A 489 14.02 -30.02 -10.84
C HIS A 489 15.20 -29.09 -11.05
N HIS A 490 14.97 -27.80 -10.80
CA HIS A 490 15.91 -26.70 -11.03
C HIS A 490 16.35 -26.56 -12.51
N GLY A 491 15.61 -27.16 -13.45
CA GLY A 491 15.99 -27.30 -14.85
C GLY A 491 16.82 -28.55 -15.18
N ASN A 492 17.08 -29.43 -14.22
CA ASN A 492 17.72 -30.74 -14.41
C ASN A 492 16.69 -31.89 -14.38
N SER A 493 15.67 -31.78 -15.21
CA SER A 493 14.55 -32.72 -15.31
C SER A 493 14.57 -33.50 -16.64
N LEU A 494 13.73 -34.53 -16.78
CA LEU A 494 13.38 -35.14 -18.06
C LEU A 494 11.89 -34.96 -18.38
N MET A 495 11.36 -33.75 -18.15
CA MET A 495 10.07 -33.32 -18.69
C MET A 495 10.15 -33.08 -20.20
N PRO A 496 9.17 -33.52 -21.00
CA PRO A 496 9.27 -33.42 -22.45
C PRO A 496 9.14 -31.97 -22.95
N ASP A 497 9.78 -31.67 -24.08
CA ASP A 497 9.84 -30.31 -24.65
C ASP A 497 8.44 -29.74 -24.94
N TYR A 498 7.52 -30.57 -25.44
CA TYR A 498 6.16 -30.17 -25.79
C TYR A 498 5.36 -29.66 -24.60
N PHE A 499 5.68 -30.10 -23.38
CA PHE A 499 5.04 -29.59 -22.17
C PHE A 499 5.41 -28.11 -21.98
N TYR A 500 6.69 -27.76 -22.06
CA TYR A 500 7.12 -26.37 -21.94
C TYR A 500 6.67 -25.50 -23.13
N GLU A 501 6.57 -26.07 -24.34
CA GLU A 501 5.97 -25.40 -25.49
C GLU A 501 4.48 -25.09 -25.25
N ALA A 502 3.73 -25.96 -24.54
CA ALA A 502 2.35 -25.71 -24.13
C ALA A 502 2.24 -24.69 -22.98
N VAL A 503 3.17 -24.70 -22.01
CA VAL A 503 3.25 -23.67 -20.95
C VAL A 503 3.47 -22.28 -21.58
N ALA A 504 4.30 -22.21 -22.63
CA ALA A 504 4.64 -21.00 -23.38
C ALA A 504 5.01 -19.79 -22.50
N PRO A 505 5.96 -19.96 -21.55
CA PRO A 505 6.31 -18.91 -20.60
C PRO A 505 6.99 -17.72 -21.25
N ARG A 506 6.77 -16.54 -20.67
CA ARG A 506 7.55 -15.33 -20.98
C ARG A 506 8.86 -15.29 -20.20
N LYS A 507 8.90 -15.91 -19.02
CA LYS A 507 10.12 -16.08 -18.23
C LYS A 507 10.15 -17.47 -17.59
N ALA A 508 11.34 -18.06 -17.59
CA ALA A 508 11.60 -19.35 -16.98
C ALA A 508 12.59 -19.16 -15.83
N PHE A 509 12.21 -19.62 -14.65
CA PHE A 509 13.02 -19.57 -13.45
C PHE A 509 13.74 -20.89 -13.26
N PHE A 510 15.06 -20.84 -13.35
CA PHE A 510 15.96 -21.91 -12.99
C PHE A 510 16.48 -21.60 -11.59
N ASP A 511 15.98 -22.30 -10.60
CA ASP A 511 16.42 -22.30 -9.20
C ASP A 511 17.71 -23.09 -9.02
N ALA A 512 18.68 -22.73 -9.86
CA ALA A 512 19.92 -23.44 -10.07
C ALA A 512 21.13 -22.51 -9.95
N PRO A 513 22.22 -22.99 -9.32
CA PRO A 513 23.52 -22.31 -9.31
C PRO A 513 24.23 -22.43 -10.66
N ASP A 514 25.26 -21.61 -10.86
CA ASP A 514 25.98 -21.51 -12.14
C ASP A 514 26.57 -22.84 -12.60
N TRP A 515 27.12 -23.66 -11.68
CA TRP A 515 27.68 -24.96 -12.06
C TRP A 515 26.62 -25.87 -12.68
N LEU A 516 25.38 -25.83 -12.20
CA LEU A 516 24.28 -26.63 -12.73
C LEU A 516 23.83 -26.09 -14.10
N MET A 517 23.74 -24.77 -14.22
CA MET A 517 23.42 -24.08 -15.48
C MET A 517 24.47 -24.33 -16.57
N GLU A 518 25.74 -24.45 -16.19
CA GLU A 518 26.89 -24.63 -17.08
C GLU A 518 27.24 -26.11 -17.33
N ASN A 519 26.44 -27.04 -16.83
CA ASN A 519 26.69 -28.48 -16.93
C ASN A 519 28.06 -28.92 -16.34
N LYS A 520 28.39 -28.43 -15.15
CA LYS A 520 29.63 -28.76 -14.43
C LYS A 520 29.31 -29.38 -13.08
N ASN A 521 30.04 -30.41 -12.70
CA ASN A 521 29.97 -30.92 -11.34
C ASN A 521 30.51 -29.86 -10.35
N LYS A 522 29.77 -29.60 -9.26
CA LYS A 522 30.11 -28.55 -8.27
C LYS A 522 31.51 -28.71 -7.67
N GLU A 523 31.88 -29.94 -7.33
CA GLU A 523 33.09 -30.25 -6.55
C GLU A 523 34.34 -30.31 -7.43
N THR A 524 34.20 -30.89 -8.63
CA THR A 524 35.33 -31.14 -9.54
C THR A 524 35.47 -30.09 -10.63
N GLY A 525 34.40 -29.33 -10.93
CA GLY A 525 34.35 -28.39 -12.05
C GLY A 525 34.37 -29.05 -13.44
N LEU A 526 34.40 -30.38 -13.50
CA LEU A 526 34.38 -31.15 -14.74
C LEU A 526 32.97 -31.18 -15.34
N GLU A 527 32.90 -31.38 -16.65
CA GLU A 527 31.63 -31.55 -17.37
C GLU A 527 30.80 -32.68 -16.76
N SER A 528 29.50 -32.43 -16.61
CA SER A 528 28.51 -33.37 -16.10
C SER A 528 27.52 -33.74 -17.22
N TYR A 529 26.40 -34.35 -16.87
CA TYR A 529 25.33 -34.72 -17.81
C TYR A 529 23.99 -34.09 -17.42
N TYR A 530 23.99 -32.86 -16.91
CA TYR A 530 22.76 -32.14 -16.56
C TYR A 530 21.97 -31.71 -17.80
N THR A 531 20.64 -31.68 -17.69
CA THR A 531 19.76 -31.26 -18.79
C THR A 531 19.51 -29.76 -18.83
N THR A 532 20.03 -29.00 -17.87
CA THR A 532 19.87 -27.55 -17.77
C THR A 532 20.27 -26.78 -19.04
N PRO A 533 21.37 -27.10 -19.75
CA PRO A 533 21.68 -26.44 -21.02
C PRO A 533 20.63 -26.67 -22.12
N HIS A 534 20.03 -27.87 -22.15
CA HIS A 534 18.97 -28.20 -23.10
C HIS A 534 17.73 -27.33 -22.84
N TYR A 535 17.22 -27.29 -21.61
CA TYR A 535 16.05 -26.48 -21.33
C TYR A 535 16.34 -24.98 -21.41
N LYS A 536 17.54 -24.54 -21.09
CA LYS A 536 17.97 -23.16 -21.37
C LYS A 536 17.80 -22.84 -22.86
N ALA A 537 18.31 -23.70 -23.75
CA ALA A 537 18.16 -23.53 -25.19
C ALA A 537 16.68 -23.61 -25.64
N LEU A 538 15.88 -24.52 -25.05
CA LEU A 538 14.45 -24.61 -25.32
C LEU A 538 13.70 -23.33 -24.92
N MET A 539 13.98 -22.81 -23.72
CA MET A 539 13.36 -21.59 -23.21
C MET A 539 13.72 -20.38 -24.09
N GLU A 540 14.98 -20.29 -24.53
CA GLU A 540 15.41 -19.26 -25.48
C GLU A 540 14.70 -19.42 -26.84
N LYS A 541 14.57 -20.66 -27.35
CA LYS A 541 13.88 -20.98 -28.62
C LYS A 541 12.42 -20.54 -28.60
N ILE A 542 11.70 -20.75 -27.50
CA ILE A 542 10.30 -20.32 -27.35
C ILE A 542 10.15 -18.83 -27.02
N GLY A 543 11.25 -18.11 -26.83
CA GLY A 543 11.27 -16.66 -26.56
C GLY A 543 11.11 -16.28 -25.09
N ALA A 544 11.30 -17.22 -24.17
CA ALA A 544 11.28 -16.96 -22.74
C ALA A 544 12.61 -16.33 -22.28
N LYS A 545 12.54 -15.36 -21.36
CA LYS A 545 13.72 -14.84 -20.66
C LYS A 545 14.09 -15.78 -19.51
N ILE A 546 15.35 -16.20 -19.45
CA ILE A 546 15.89 -17.01 -18.36
C ILE A 546 16.16 -16.14 -17.13
N ILE A 547 15.77 -16.66 -15.97
CA ILE A 547 16.09 -16.12 -14.64
C ILE A 547 16.75 -17.25 -13.84
N SER A 548 17.97 -17.03 -13.38
CA SER A 548 18.76 -17.91 -12.51
C SER A 548 19.27 -17.14 -11.29
N TYR A 549 19.95 -17.81 -10.36
CA TYR A 549 20.62 -17.14 -9.24
C TYR A 549 21.69 -16.13 -9.65
N SER A 550 22.28 -16.26 -10.84
CA SER A 550 23.25 -15.31 -11.40
C SER A 550 22.63 -14.20 -12.24
N SER A 551 21.33 -14.27 -12.53
CA SER A 551 20.65 -13.30 -13.39
C SER A 551 20.36 -11.98 -12.65
N GLU A 552 20.54 -10.84 -13.31
CA GLU A 552 20.06 -9.56 -12.76
C GLU A 552 18.52 -9.57 -12.60
N GLY A 553 18.07 -9.51 -11.35
CA GLY A 553 16.66 -9.44 -10.98
C GLY A 553 16.01 -10.81 -10.78
N HIS A 554 16.15 -11.35 -9.56
CA HIS A 554 15.49 -12.58 -9.08
C HIS A 554 14.00 -12.40 -8.75
N SER A 555 13.42 -11.24 -9.09
CA SER A 555 12.03 -10.93 -8.79
C SER A 555 11.23 -10.54 -10.03
N VAL A 556 9.97 -10.96 -10.06
CA VAL A 556 8.99 -10.56 -11.07
C VAL A 556 7.76 -9.97 -10.42
N ARG A 557 7.16 -9.01 -11.13
CA ARG A 557 5.87 -8.46 -10.75
C ARG A 557 4.76 -9.24 -11.42
N PHE A 558 3.77 -9.53 -10.63
CA PHE A 558 2.60 -10.31 -10.91
C PHE A 558 1.38 -9.43 -10.58
N TYR A 559 0.29 -9.53 -11.34
CA TYR A 559 -0.92 -8.72 -11.19
C TYR A 559 -2.15 -9.53 -11.52
#